data_AF-A0A455VV06-F1
#
_entry.id   AF-A0A455VV06-F1
#
_cell.length_a   1.000
_cell.length_b   1.000
_cell.length_c   1.000
_cell.angle_alpha   90.00
_cell.angle_beta   90.00
_cell.angle_gamma   90.00
#
_symmetry.space_group_name_H-M   'P 1'
#
loop_
_entity.id
_entity.type
_entity.pdbx_description
1 polymer ?
#
loop_
_entity_poly.entity_id
_entity_poly.type
_entity_poly.pdbx_seq_one_letter_code
_entity_poly.pdbx_strand_id
1 'polypeptide(L)'
;MATIPTLTYLPSDENVILQLISRPLPADADLFVVADNCAALVSVLVEIEDANMFTAFCERLLHALRKLRELCDVDLPPDLIAQLIMGEKLNSCVPDCWQDTLTQVDYVLALTKAVRGGTLPAHVAKELTGLLHDMVWLLAEFVKEPRITTH
;
A
#
# COMPACT_ATOMS: atom_id res chain seq x y z
N MET A 1 -6.61 -43.73 26.55
CA MET A 1 -5.69 -42.59 26.37
C MET A 1 -5.86 -42.10 24.95
N ALA A 2 -6.51 -40.96 24.75
CA ALA A 2 -6.62 -40.32 23.44
C ALA A 2 -5.56 -39.23 23.36
N THR A 3 -4.58 -39.40 22.47
CA THR A 3 -3.56 -38.40 22.17
C THR A 3 -4.19 -37.29 21.34
N ILE A 4 -4.25 -36.10 21.92
CA ILE A 4 -4.65 -34.86 21.25
C ILE A 4 -3.52 -34.51 20.27
N PRO A 5 -3.78 -34.29 18.97
CA PRO A 5 -2.75 -33.81 18.07
C PRO A 5 -2.42 -32.36 18.44
N THR A 6 -1.17 -32.12 18.82
CA THR A 6 -0.60 -30.78 18.95
C THR A 6 -0.75 -30.10 17.61
N LEU A 7 -1.62 -29.09 17.55
CA LEU A 7 -1.83 -28.26 16.39
C LEU A 7 -0.55 -27.42 16.22
N THR A 8 0.33 -27.87 15.32
CA THR A 8 1.56 -27.16 14.97
C THR A 8 1.15 -25.82 14.37
N TYR A 9 1.23 -24.76 15.18
CA TYR A 9 1.07 -23.38 14.73
C TYR A 9 2.04 -23.15 13.57
N LEU A 10 1.52 -22.89 12.37
CA LEU A 10 2.35 -22.70 11.19
C LEU A 10 3.21 -21.44 11.40
N PRO A 11 4.55 -21.52 11.34
CA PRO A 11 5.44 -20.36 11.48
C PRO A 11 5.45 -19.46 10.22
N SER A 12 4.39 -19.49 9.42
CA SER A 12 4.36 -18.90 8.07
C SER A 12 4.02 -17.42 8.10
N ASP A 13 3.01 -17.01 8.87
CA ASP A 13 2.48 -15.64 8.78
C ASP A 13 3.41 -14.62 9.48
N GLU A 14 3.88 -14.93 10.68
CA GLU A 14 4.88 -14.13 11.42
C GLU A 14 6.18 -13.92 10.61
N ASN A 15 6.61 -14.93 9.86
CA ASN A 15 7.82 -14.84 9.04
C ASN A 15 7.63 -13.92 7.81
N VAL A 16 6.45 -13.95 7.18
CA VAL A 16 6.09 -13.04 6.08
C VAL A 16 6.00 -11.60 6.60
N ILE A 17 5.37 -11.38 7.76
CA ILE A 17 5.27 -10.10 8.45
C ILE A 17 6.67 -9.51 8.69
N LEU A 18 7.57 -10.28 9.30
CA LEU A 18 8.93 -9.84 9.58
C LEU A 18 9.76 -9.58 8.32
N GLN A 19 9.57 -10.38 7.27
CA GLN A 19 10.25 -10.15 5.99
C GLN A 19 9.80 -8.85 5.32
N LEU A 20 8.50 -8.53 5.35
CA LEU A 20 7.97 -7.29 4.77
C LEU A 20 8.45 -6.04 5.52
N ILE A 21 8.52 -6.10 6.86
CA ILE A 21 9.12 -5.03 7.67
C ILE A 21 10.60 -4.85 7.31
N SER A 22 11.33 -5.96 7.26
CA SER A 22 12.80 -5.96 7.15
C SER A 22 13.29 -5.70 5.73
N ARG A 23 12.45 -5.89 4.71
CA ARG A 23 12.82 -5.70 3.31
C ARG A 23 13.02 -4.21 3.03
N PRO A 24 14.26 -3.74 2.78
CA PRO A 24 14.51 -2.37 2.40
C PRO A 24 13.89 -2.10 1.02
N LEU A 25 13.45 -0.86 0.83
CA LEU A 25 12.94 -0.42 -0.47
C LEU A 25 14.18 -0.05 -1.30
N PRO A 26 14.34 -0.56 -2.53
CA PRO A 26 15.48 -0.21 -3.36
C PRO A 26 15.57 1.32 -3.53
N ALA A 27 16.78 1.88 -3.49
CA ALA A 27 16.97 3.32 -3.63
C ALA A 27 16.46 3.83 -4.99
N ASP A 28 16.65 3.01 -6.02
CA ASP A 28 16.24 3.18 -7.42
C ASP A 28 14.83 2.65 -7.73
N ALA A 29 14.05 2.22 -6.73
CA ALA A 29 12.69 1.74 -6.95
C ALA A 29 11.83 2.81 -7.64
N ASP A 30 11.23 2.42 -8.76
CA ASP A 30 10.33 3.25 -9.57
C ASP A 30 8.92 3.36 -8.97
N LEU A 31 8.07 4.18 -9.61
CA LEU A 31 6.71 4.47 -9.16
C LEU A 31 5.88 3.20 -8.92
N PHE A 32 5.99 2.20 -9.80
CA PHE A 32 5.18 0.99 -9.75
C PHE A 32 5.67 0.06 -8.65
N VAL A 33 6.99 -0.12 -8.52
CA VAL A 33 7.60 -0.92 -7.45
C VAL A 33 7.25 -0.34 -6.07
N VAL A 34 7.27 0.99 -5.92
CA VAL A 34 6.89 1.63 -4.66
C VAL A 34 5.39 1.48 -4.39
N ALA A 35 4.54 1.59 -5.40
CA ALA A 35 3.09 1.39 -5.24
C ALA A 35 2.74 -0.05 -4.84
N ASP A 36 3.39 -1.04 -5.48
CA ASP A 36 3.24 -2.46 -5.12
C ASP A 36 3.73 -2.76 -3.71
N ASN A 37 4.81 -2.10 -3.28
CA ASN A 37 5.27 -2.23 -1.91
C ASN A 37 4.24 -1.67 -0.92
N CYS A 38 3.60 -0.54 -1.23
CA CYS A 38 2.53 0.01 -0.41
C CYS A 38 1.35 -0.96 -0.31
N ALA A 39 0.89 -1.51 -1.44
CA ALA A 39 -0.18 -2.50 -1.50
C ALA A 39 0.14 -3.73 -0.64
N ALA A 40 1.34 -4.30 -0.77
CA ALA A 40 1.77 -5.45 0.02
C ALA A 40 1.79 -5.15 1.53
N LEU A 41 2.22 -3.94 1.92
CA LEU A 41 2.25 -3.53 3.33
C LEU A 41 0.83 -3.39 3.91
N VAL A 42 -0.11 -2.78 3.19
CA VAL A 42 -1.49 -2.63 3.69
C VAL A 42 -2.27 -3.94 3.72
N SER A 43 -2.01 -4.87 2.80
CA SER A 43 -2.65 -6.20 2.80
C SER A 43 -2.27 -7.02 4.03
N VAL A 44 -1.09 -6.79 4.61
CA VAL A 44 -0.70 -7.40 5.87
C VAL A 44 -1.17 -6.59 7.07
N LEU A 45 -1.20 -5.25 6.96
CA LEU A 45 -1.60 -4.36 8.05
C LEU A 45 -3.00 -4.68 8.63
N VAL A 46 -3.95 -5.09 7.78
CA VAL A 46 -5.33 -5.44 8.20
C VAL A 46 -5.40 -6.70 9.07
N GLU A 47 -4.39 -7.57 9.00
CA GLU A 47 -4.33 -8.84 9.73
C GLU A 47 -3.54 -8.71 11.06
N ILE A 48 -2.87 -7.58 11.31
CA ILE A 48 -2.03 -7.41 12.50
C ILE A 48 -2.88 -7.08 13.73
N GLU A 49 -2.83 -7.95 14.73
CA GLU A 49 -3.42 -7.71 16.06
C GLU A 49 -2.44 -7.05 17.05
N ASP A 50 -1.13 -7.27 16.88
CA ASP A 50 -0.09 -6.72 17.77
C ASP A 50 0.15 -5.22 17.49
N ALA A 51 -0.02 -4.40 18.52
CA ALA A 51 0.08 -2.94 18.39
C ALA A 51 1.49 -2.45 18.01
N ASN A 52 2.55 -3.17 18.42
CA ASN A 52 3.92 -2.78 18.10
C ASN A 52 4.24 -3.07 16.63
N MET A 53 3.86 -4.26 16.15
CA MET A 53 3.95 -4.62 14.74
C MET A 53 3.11 -3.70 13.87
N PHE A 54 1.88 -3.39 14.29
CA PHE A 54 1.00 -2.46 13.57
C PHE A 54 1.66 -1.09 13.40
N THR A 55 2.22 -0.56 14.48
CA THR A 55 2.94 0.73 14.46
C THR A 55 4.16 0.67 13.54
N ALA A 56 4.95 -0.40 13.60
CA ALA A 56 6.12 -0.58 12.75
C ALA A 56 5.74 -0.65 11.26
N PHE A 57 4.66 -1.35 10.91
CA PHE A 57 4.13 -1.39 9.56
C PHE A 57 3.62 -0.03 9.10
N CYS A 58 2.90 0.71 9.94
CA CYS A 58 2.46 2.06 9.61
C CYS A 58 3.66 3.00 9.33
N GLU A 59 4.75 2.92 10.10
CA GLU A 59 5.96 3.70 9.83
C GLU A 59 6.59 3.32 8.48
N ARG A 60 6.66 2.02 8.19
CA ARG A 60 7.18 1.50 6.92
C ARG A 60 6.33 1.96 5.74
N LEU A 61 5.01 1.87 5.87
CA LEU A 61 4.04 2.34 4.88
C LEU A 61 4.17 3.84 4.66
N LEU A 62 4.30 4.64 5.73
CA LEU A 62 4.50 6.08 5.61
C LEU A 62 5.80 6.44 4.91
N HIS A 63 6.86 5.65 5.08
CA HIS A 63 8.09 5.84 4.33
C HIS A 63 7.88 5.55 2.83
N ALA A 64 7.24 4.43 2.50
CA ALA A 64 6.94 4.06 1.11
C ALA A 64 6.01 5.09 0.43
N LEU A 65 4.95 5.53 1.10
CA LEU A 65 4.00 6.53 0.60
C LEU A 65 4.64 7.91 0.38
N ARG A 66 5.59 8.32 1.23
CA ARG A 66 6.36 9.57 0.99
C ARG A 66 7.21 9.46 -0.25
N LYS A 67 7.89 8.33 -0.45
CA LYS A 67 8.64 8.07 -1.68
C LYS A 67 7.71 8.04 -2.90
N LEU A 68 6.53 7.44 -2.78
CA LEU A 68 5.53 7.40 -3.85
C LEU A 68 5.11 8.82 -4.25
N ARG A 69 4.88 9.69 -3.26
CA ARG A 69 4.59 11.11 -3.50
C ARG A 69 5.71 11.79 -4.26
N GLU A 70 6.96 11.63 -3.82
CA GLU A 70 8.13 12.21 -4.48
C GLU A 70 8.23 11.75 -5.94
N LEU A 71 7.94 10.48 -6.22
CA LEU A 71 7.95 9.92 -7.58
C LEU A 71 6.78 10.41 -8.45
N CYS A 72 5.68 10.87 -7.85
CA CYS A 72 4.59 11.49 -8.58
C CYS A 72 4.92 12.91 -9.07
N ASP A 73 5.85 13.60 -8.41
CA ASP A 73 6.33 14.93 -8.80
C ASP A 73 7.46 14.89 -9.85
N VAL A 74 8.02 13.71 -10.13
CA VAL A 74 9.11 13.50 -11.10
C VAL A 74 8.55 12.97 -12.42
N ASP A 75 9.11 13.42 -13.54
CA ASP A 75 8.77 12.89 -14.86
C ASP A 75 9.00 11.37 -14.92
N LEU A 76 8.02 10.64 -15.43
CA LEU A 76 8.13 9.19 -15.56
C LEU A 76 9.27 8.84 -16.53
N PRO A 77 10.11 7.84 -16.20
CA PRO A 77 11.13 7.35 -17.10
C PRO A 77 10.51 6.77 -18.39
N PRO A 78 11.22 6.84 -19.54
CA PRO A 78 10.68 6.42 -20.85
C PRO A 78 10.16 4.98 -20.87
N ASP A 79 10.80 4.08 -20.12
CA ASP A 79 10.43 2.67 -20.05
C ASP A 79 9.05 2.48 -19.37
N LEU A 80 8.74 3.27 -18.34
CA LEU A 80 7.42 3.25 -17.70
C LEU A 80 6.36 3.85 -18.61
N ILE A 81 6.68 4.95 -19.31
CA ILE A 81 5.77 5.54 -20.29
C ILE A 81 5.44 4.52 -21.38
N ALA A 82 6.43 3.78 -21.89
CA ALA A 82 6.21 2.74 -22.89
C ALA A 82 5.29 1.62 -22.36
N GLN A 83 5.43 1.22 -21.09
CA GLN A 83 4.53 0.26 -20.45
C GLN A 83 3.09 0.79 -20.36
N LEU A 84 2.92 2.07 -19.98
CA LEU A 84 1.62 2.71 -19.91
C LEU A 84 0.94 2.82 -21.29
N ILE A 85 1.71 3.14 -22.34
CA ILE A 85 1.17 3.25 -23.71
C ILE A 85 0.79 1.89 -24.29
N MET A 86 1.51 0.82 -23.95
CA MET A 86 1.26 -0.53 -24.44
C MET A 86 0.05 -1.20 -23.76
N GLY A 87 -0.40 -0.68 -22.62
CA GLY A 87 -1.53 -1.23 -21.88
C GLY A 87 -2.87 -1.09 -22.63
N GLU A 88 -3.75 -2.08 -22.44
CA GLU A 88 -5.09 -2.06 -23.02
C GLU A 88 -5.94 -0.94 -22.40
N LYS A 89 -6.68 -0.20 -23.24
CA LYS A 89 -7.53 0.90 -22.79
C LYS A 89 -8.72 0.36 -22.01
N LEU A 90 -8.63 0.42 -20.69
CA LEU A 90 -9.72 0.12 -19.77
C LEU A 90 -10.39 1.42 -19.30
N ASN A 91 -11.64 1.33 -18.88
CA ASN A 91 -12.23 2.40 -18.09
C ASN A 91 -11.42 2.51 -16.79
N SER A 92 -11.10 3.74 -16.38
CA SER A 92 -10.33 3.96 -15.15
C SER A 92 -11.00 3.26 -13.96
N CYS A 93 -10.20 2.63 -13.11
CA CYS A 93 -10.63 2.00 -11.88
C CYS A 93 -11.09 3.02 -10.84
N VAL A 94 -10.72 4.30 -11.01
CA VAL A 94 -11.13 5.40 -10.14
C VAL A 94 -12.19 6.29 -10.81
N PRO A 95 -13.12 6.87 -10.04
CA PRO A 95 -13.99 7.93 -10.53
C PRO A 95 -13.20 9.18 -10.95
N ASP A 96 -13.81 10.03 -11.79
CA ASP A 96 -13.19 11.28 -12.26
C ASP A 96 -12.70 12.20 -11.13
N CYS A 97 -13.44 12.26 -10.01
CA CYS A 97 -13.07 13.08 -8.86
C CYS A 97 -11.81 12.60 -8.13
N TRP A 98 -11.29 11.42 -8.46
CA TRP A 98 -10.11 10.81 -7.86
C TRP A 98 -8.93 10.76 -8.82
N GLN A 99 -9.00 11.30 -10.04
CA GLN A 99 -7.89 11.17 -11.00
C GLN A 99 -6.59 11.89 -10.62
N ASP A 100 -6.60 12.73 -9.57
CA ASP A 100 -5.38 13.35 -9.04
C ASP A 100 -4.62 12.38 -8.11
N THR A 101 -3.56 11.77 -8.64
CA THR A 101 -2.68 10.86 -7.90
C THR A 101 -2.08 11.50 -6.65
N LEU A 102 -1.67 12.78 -6.69
CA LEU A 102 -1.04 13.43 -5.54
C LEU A 102 -2.04 13.60 -4.39
N THR A 103 -3.26 14.00 -4.70
CA THR A 103 -4.35 14.10 -3.73
C THR A 103 -4.66 12.73 -3.11
N GLN A 104 -4.73 11.66 -3.91
CA GLN A 104 -4.92 10.31 -3.38
C GLN A 104 -3.79 9.89 -2.42
N VAL A 105 -2.53 10.12 -2.80
CA VAL A 105 -1.35 9.83 -1.96
C VAL A 105 -1.44 10.61 -0.64
N ASP A 106 -1.88 11.87 -0.68
CA ASP A 106 -2.06 12.69 0.52
C ASP A 106 -3.14 12.17 1.46
N TYR A 107 -4.25 11.66 0.91
CA TYR A 107 -5.29 11.03 1.71
C TYR A 107 -4.78 9.77 2.42
N VAL A 108 -4.10 8.86 1.71
CA VAL A 108 -3.58 7.63 2.35
C VAL A 108 -2.45 7.94 3.35
N LEU A 109 -1.64 8.98 3.13
CA LEU A 109 -0.67 9.48 4.11
C LEU A 109 -1.36 9.98 5.38
N ALA A 110 -2.40 10.79 5.24
CA ALA A 110 -3.16 11.33 6.38
C ALA A 110 -3.87 10.20 7.15
N LEU A 111 -4.50 9.28 6.42
CA LEU A 111 -5.21 8.14 7.00
C LEU A 111 -4.25 7.21 7.75
N THR A 112 -3.08 6.90 7.19
CA THR A 112 -2.05 6.09 7.86
C THR A 112 -1.58 6.73 9.17
N LYS A 113 -1.39 8.07 9.19
CA LYS A 113 -1.05 8.79 10.42
C LYS A 113 -2.18 8.72 11.46
N ALA A 114 -3.44 8.80 11.02
CA ALA A 114 -4.60 8.75 11.90
C ALA A 114 -4.75 7.38 12.57
N VAL A 115 -4.67 6.28 11.80
CA VAL A 115 -4.78 4.91 12.35
C VAL A 115 -3.62 4.57 13.29
N ARG A 116 -2.40 5.01 12.95
CA ARG A 116 -1.21 4.85 13.80
C ARG A 116 -1.29 5.66 15.10
N GLY A 117 -2.02 6.77 15.11
CA GLY A 117 -2.08 7.69 16.25
C GLY A 117 -2.64 7.08 17.54
N GLY A 118 -3.38 5.96 17.45
CA GLY A 118 -3.88 5.22 18.61
C GLY A 118 -4.97 5.95 19.41
N THR A 119 -5.47 7.09 18.92
CA THR A 119 -6.49 7.91 19.60
C THR A 119 -7.93 7.56 19.19
N LEU A 120 -8.10 6.65 18.22
CA LEU A 120 -9.39 6.27 17.67
C LEU A 120 -10.03 5.15 18.51
N PRO A 121 -11.37 5.12 18.64
CA PRO A 121 -12.06 3.94 19.14
C PRO A 121 -11.74 2.70 18.31
N ALA A 122 -11.63 1.53 18.93
CA ALA A 122 -11.19 0.30 18.26
C ALA A 122 -11.97 -0.05 16.98
N HIS A 123 -13.31 0.13 17.01
CA HIS A 123 -14.13 -0.10 15.82
C HIS A 123 -13.79 0.89 14.68
N VAL A 124 -13.59 2.18 15.00
CA VAL A 124 -13.21 3.20 14.01
C VAL A 124 -11.83 2.91 13.45
N ALA A 125 -10.87 2.53 14.30
CA ALA A 125 -9.53 2.17 13.85
C ALA A 125 -9.58 0.99 12.86
N LYS A 126 -10.36 -0.05 13.15
CA LYS A 126 -10.55 -1.20 12.26
C LYS A 126 -11.13 -0.80 10.90
N GLU A 127 -12.21 -0.03 10.88
CA GLU A 127 -12.84 0.43 9.64
C GLU A 127 -11.89 1.33 8.82
N LEU A 128 -11.15 2.23 9.48
CA LEU A 128 -10.20 3.10 8.81
C LEU A 128 -8.96 2.36 8.29
N THR A 129 -8.53 1.28 8.94
CA THR A 129 -7.48 0.40 8.42
C THR A 129 -7.97 -0.37 7.18
N GLY A 130 -9.24 -0.81 7.17
CA GLY A 130 -9.85 -1.40 5.97
C GLY A 130 -9.95 -0.41 4.82
N LEU A 131 -10.40 0.81 5.08
CA LEU A 131 -10.42 1.88 4.07
C LEU A 131 -9.01 2.21 3.55
N LEU A 132 -8.00 2.22 4.43
CA LEU A 132 -6.61 2.44 4.04
C LEU A 132 -6.13 1.36 3.07
N HIS A 133 -6.48 0.09 3.33
CA HIS A 133 -6.20 -1.00 2.42
C HIS A 133 -6.80 -0.75 1.04
N ASP A 134 -8.10 -0.49 0.97
CA ASP A 134 -8.80 -0.34 -0.31
C ASP A 134 -8.28 0.86 -1.11
N MET A 135 -8.00 1.99 -0.44
CA MET A 135 -7.47 3.19 -1.10
C MET A 135 -6.05 2.97 -1.62
N VAL A 136 -5.16 2.33 -0.86
CA VAL A 136 -3.79 2.06 -1.31
C VAL A 136 -3.76 1.03 -2.44
N TRP A 137 -4.63 0.02 -2.37
CA TRP A 137 -4.77 -0.97 -3.43
C TRP A 137 -5.26 -0.32 -4.74
N LEU A 138 -6.30 0.51 -4.65
CA LEU A 138 -6.82 1.24 -5.80
C LEU A 138 -5.80 2.22 -6.39
N LEU A 139 -5.05 2.90 -5.54
CA LEU A 139 -3.95 3.78 -5.95
C LEU A 139 -2.87 2.99 -6.70
N ALA A 140 -2.52 1.80 -6.24
CA ALA A 140 -1.50 0.97 -6.87
C ALA A 140 -1.90 0.49 -8.28
N GLU A 141 -3.18 0.21 -8.48
CA GLU A 141 -3.73 -0.09 -9.81
C GLU A 141 -3.78 1.18 -10.67
N PHE A 142 -4.27 2.30 -10.10
CA PHE A 142 -4.44 3.55 -10.82
C PHE A 142 -3.13 4.12 -11.37
N VAL A 143 -2.02 4.05 -10.61
CA VAL A 143 -0.72 4.57 -11.11
C VAL A 143 -0.20 3.80 -12.32
N LYS A 144 -0.66 2.56 -12.53
CA LYS A 144 -0.29 1.70 -13.67
C LYS A 144 -1.25 1.82 -14.85
N GLU A 145 -2.30 2.64 -14.74
CA GLU A 145 -3.25 2.79 -15.82
C GLU A 145 -2.67 3.55 -17.02
N PRO A 146 -2.96 3.11 -18.26
CA PRO A 146 -2.57 3.82 -19.48
C PRO A 146 -2.99 5.29 -19.47
N ARG A 147 -2.01 6.20 -19.41
CA ARG A 147 -2.28 7.65 -19.51
C ARG A 147 -2.32 8.07 -20.97
N ILE A 148 -3.50 8.44 -21.45
CA ILE A 148 -3.63 9.12 -22.75
C ILE A 148 -3.35 10.60 -22.51
N THR A 149 -2.13 11.06 -22.83
CA THR A 149 -1.94 12.47 -23.16
C THR A 149 -2.68 12.71 -24.47
N THR A 150 -3.93 13.12 -24.37
CA THR A 150 -4.69 13.63 -25.51
C THR A 150 -4.07 14.99 -25.83
N HIS A 151 -3.09 15.01 -26.74
CA HIS A 151 -2.46 16.23 -27.23
C HIS A 151 -3.14 16.70 -28.52
#